data_AF-A0AAV5RA17-F1
#
_entry.id   AF-A0AAV5RA17-F1
#
_cell.length_a   1.000
_cell.length_b   1.000
_cell.length_c   1.000
_cell.angle_alpha   90.00
_cell.angle_beta   90.00
_cell.angle_gamma   90.00
#
_symmetry.space_group_name_H-M   'P 1'
#
loop_
_entity.id
_entity.type
_entity.pdbx_description
1 polymer ?
#
loop_
_entity_poly.entity_id
_entity_poly.type
_entity_poly.pdbx_seq_one_letter_code
_entity_poly.pdbx_strand_id
1 'polypeptide(L)'
;MSYNGIGLKSAKGSSTSGYIQRNLGDIRVSKQGENEGKKYKQRQLNTIKRGKVEKDIKRNTSNNKQLIENDKELIKHEIRKRNEIKIMEFRDKIEEDNPELDDDKIDEMVNEYREKLNKSSYNASINPFKK
;
A
#
# COMPACT_ATOMS: atom_id res chain seq x y z
N MET A 1 59.74 -19.16 22.08
CA MET A 1 58.46 -19.79 21.69
C MET A 1 57.35 -18.81 22.05
N SER A 2 56.41 -18.58 21.13
CA SER A 2 55.21 -17.78 21.40
C SER A 2 54.26 -18.54 22.34
N TYR A 3 53.51 -17.83 23.17
CA TYR A 3 52.55 -18.42 24.11
C TYR A 3 51.18 -18.59 23.42
N ASN A 4 50.53 -19.75 23.55
CA ASN A 4 49.22 -20.05 22.93
C ASN A 4 49.12 -19.70 21.42
N GLY A 5 50.23 -19.80 20.68
CA GLY A 5 50.27 -19.45 19.26
C GLY A 5 50.13 -17.96 18.95
N ILE A 6 50.12 -17.08 19.96
CA ILE A 6 50.01 -15.62 19.80
C ILE A 6 51.32 -14.90 20.17
N GLY A 7 51.63 -13.83 19.44
CA GLY A 7 52.77 -12.96 19.69
C GLY A 7 54.07 -13.37 19.00
N LEU A 8 55.20 -12.83 19.48
CA LEU A 8 56.50 -12.97 18.82
C LEU A 8 57.18 -14.32 19.12
N LYS A 9 57.93 -14.84 18.15
CA LYS A 9 58.71 -16.09 18.29
C LYS A 9 59.87 -15.91 19.29
N SER A 10 60.48 -14.73 19.27
CA SER A 10 61.47 -14.18 20.21
C SER A 10 61.41 -12.64 20.17
N ALA A 11 61.76 -11.96 21.27
CA ALA A 11 61.90 -10.50 21.30
C ALA A 11 63.19 -10.01 20.60
N LYS A 12 64.13 -10.91 20.30
CA LYS A 12 65.35 -10.57 19.57
C LYS A 12 65.00 -10.14 18.14
N GLY A 13 65.45 -8.94 17.76
CA GLY A 13 65.18 -8.36 16.43
C GLY A 13 63.83 -7.63 16.32
N SER A 14 63.01 -7.60 17.37
CA SER A 14 61.75 -6.81 17.37
C SER A 14 61.91 -5.39 17.93
N SER A 15 63.11 -5.01 18.37
CA SER A 15 63.47 -3.72 18.99
C SER A 15 62.51 -3.25 20.09
N THR A 16 61.81 -4.19 20.73
CA THR A 16 60.78 -3.96 21.75
C THR A 16 60.91 -5.03 22.83
N SER A 17 60.22 -4.85 23.96
CA SER A 17 60.23 -5.82 25.07
C SER A 17 59.57 -7.17 24.74
N GLY A 18 58.86 -7.26 23.61
CA GLY A 18 58.05 -8.44 23.26
C GLY A 18 56.87 -8.66 24.20
N TYR A 19 56.47 -7.64 24.99
CA TYR A 19 55.33 -7.72 25.89
C TYR A 19 54.01 -7.76 25.10
N ILE A 20 53.22 -8.81 25.30
CA ILE A 20 51.97 -9.04 24.58
C ILE A 20 50.81 -8.84 25.56
N GLN A 21 49.96 -7.85 25.27
CA GLN A 21 48.71 -7.64 26.00
C GLN A 21 47.55 -8.29 25.24
N ARG A 22 46.61 -8.90 25.99
CA ARG A 22 45.33 -9.29 25.42
C ARG A 22 44.49 -8.04 25.14
N ASN A 23 43.75 -8.06 24.05
CA ASN A 23 42.76 -7.01 23.78
C ASN A 23 41.57 -7.16 24.73
N LEU A 24 41.33 -6.16 25.59
CA LEU A 24 40.18 -6.13 26.51
C LEU A 24 38.85 -5.86 25.80
N GLY A 25 38.89 -5.26 24.62
CA GLY A 25 37.72 -5.01 23.75
C GLY A 25 37.42 -6.16 22.79
N ASP A 26 38.16 -7.28 22.82
CA ASP A 26 37.82 -8.45 22.00
C ASP A 26 36.62 -9.19 22.58
N ILE A 27 35.44 -8.80 22.09
CA ILE A 27 34.11 -9.31 22.46
C ILE A 27 33.98 -10.82 22.18
N ARG A 28 34.90 -11.45 21.43
CA ARG A 28 34.85 -12.89 21.15
C ARG A 28 34.92 -13.74 22.42
N VAL A 29 35.63 -13.28 23.46
CA VAL A 29 35.70 -13.97 24.77
C VAL A 29 34.38 -13.83 25.54
N SER A 30 33.61 -12.77 25.31
CA SER A 30 32.29 -12.57 25.94
C SER A 30 31.19 -13.48 25.38
N LYS A 31 31.54 -14.45 24.52
CA LYS A 31 30.63 -15.51 24.06
C LYS A 31 30.57 -16.71 25.00
N GLN A 32 31.48 -16.84 25.97
CA GLN A 32 31.42 -17.86 27.02
C GLN A 32 30.92 -17.20 28.32
N GLY A 33 29.62 -17.28 28.58
CA GLY A 33 28.96 -16.75 29.79
C GLY A 33 27.50 -16.39 29.54
N GLU A 34 26.71 -16.18 30.59
CA GLU A 34 25.24 -16.03 30.54
C GLU A 34 24.71 -14.92 29.61
N ASN A 35 25.58 -14.01 29.15
CA ASN A 35 25.26 -12.92 28.22
C ASN A 35 25.83 -13.17 26.79
N GLU A 36 25.77 -14.42 26.31
CA GLU A 36 26.19 -14.90 24.98
C GLU A 36 25.67 -14.08 23.79
N GLY A 37 26.26 -12.92 23.49
CA GLY A 37 25.88 -12.12 22.33
C GLY A 37 24.38 -11.77 22.27
N LYS A 38 23.65 -11.84 23.40
CA LYS A 38 22.19 -11.63 23.49
C LYS A 38 21.78 -10.32 22.85
N LYS A 39 22.60 -9.27 23.00
CA LYS A 39 22.39 -7.95 22.35
C LYS A 39 22.49 -8.00 20.82
N TYR A 40 23.40 -8.80 20.27
CA TYR A 40 23.53 -8.97 18.82
C TYR A 40 22.35 -9.78 18.25
N LYS A 41 21.99 -10.90 18.91
CA LYS A 41 20.82 -11.70 18.56
C LYS A 41 19.52 -10.86 18.66
N GLN A 42 19.39 -10.04 19.70
CA GLN A 42 18.25 -9.13 19.86
C GLN A 42 18.17 -8.10 18.73
N ARG A 43 19.30 -7.54 18.29
CA ARG A 43 19.34 -6.63 17.13
C ARG A 43 18.88 -7.32 15.85
N GLN A 44 19.34 -8.55 15.58
CA GLN A 44 18.87 -9.32 14.42
C GLN A 44 17.36 -9.63 14.49
N LEU A 45 16.85 -10.00 15.66
CA LEU A 45 15.41 -10.22 15.83
C LEU A 45 14.61 -8.94 15.59
N ASN A 46 15.10 -7.79 16.08
CA ASN A 46 14.46 -6.50 15.88
C ASN A 46 14.47 -6.07 14.41
N THR A 47 15.55 -6.30 13.66
CA THR A 47 15.58 -6.00 12.22
C THR A 47 14.60 -6.87 11.44
N ILE A 48 14.50 -8.17 11.76
CA ILE A 48 13.52 -9.07 11.16
C ILE A 48 12.08 -8.62 11.48
N LYS A 49 11.80 -8.24 12.74
CA LYS A 49 10.48 -7.75 13.15
C LYS A 49 10.09 -6.48 12.39
N ARG A 50 10.99 -5.50 12.28
CA ARG A 50 10.76 -4.27 11.51
C ARG A 50 10.44 -4.55 10.05
N GLY A 51 11.22 -5.42 9.40
CA GLY A 51 10.98 -5.81 8.01
C GLY A 51 9.65 -6.53 7.78
N LYS A 52 9.12 -7.27 8.78
CA LYS A 52 7.77 -7.85 8.70
C LYS A 52 6.69 -6.78 8.79
N VAL A 53 6.78 -5.88 9.77
CA VAL A 53 5.82 -4.78 9.95
C VAL A 53 5.74 -3.89 8.70
N GLU A 54 6.89 -3.52 8.11
CA GLU A 54 6.93 -2.72 6.88
C GLU A 54 6.25 -3.43 5.70
N LYS A 55 6.46 -4.74 5.55
CA LYS A 55 5.80 -5.54 4.51
C LYS A 55 4.29 -5.59 4.71
N ASP A 56 3.82 -5.75 5.94
CA ASP A 56 2.39 -5.83 6.23
C ASP A 56 1.69 -4.48 6.03
N ILE A 57 2.32 -3.37 6.43
CA ILE A 57 1.84 -2.01 6.13
C ILE A 57 1.73 -1.83 4.61
N LYS A 58 2.77 -2.16 3.85
CA LYS A 58 2.76 -2.01 2.38
C LYS A 58 1.65 -2.82 1.72
N ARG A 59 1.45 -4.07 2.15
CA ARG A 59 0.35 -4.92 1.66
C ARG A 59 -1.02 -4.31 1.97
N ASN A 60 -1.24 -3.87 3.20
CA ASN A 60 -2.53 -3.29 3.61
C ASN A 60 -2.84 -1.98 2.87
N THR A 61 -1.84 -1.13 2.65
CA THR A 61 -2.01 0.10 1.86
C THR A 61 -2.33 -0.21 0.39
N SER A 62 -1.62 -1.15 -0.23
CA SER A 62 -1.90 -1.56 -1.61
C SER A 62 -3.28 -2.19 -1.77
N ASN A 63 -3.68 -3.08 -0.85
CA ASN A 63 -4.99 -3.72 -0.86
C ASN A 63 -6.13 -2.68 -0.69
N ASN A 64 -5.99 -1.74 0.25
CA ASN A 64 -6.97 -0.65 0.41
C ASN A 64 -7.07 0.22 -0.84
N LYS A 65 -5.95 0.54 -1.48
CA LYS A 65 -5.96 1.33 -2.71
C LYS A 65 -6.75 0.62 -3.83
N GLN A 66 -6.53 -0.68 -4.02
CA GLN A 66 -7.26 -1.47 -5.02
C GLN A 66 -8.76 -1.54 -4.71
N LEU A 67 -9.14 -1.74 -3.44
CA LEU A 67 -10.55 -1.75 -3.02
C LEU A 67 -11.23 -0.40 -3.33
N ILE A 68 -10.60 0.71 -2.98
CA ILE A 68 -11.13 2.07 -3.27
C ILE A 68 -11.27 2.30 -4.78
N GLU A 69 -10.35 1.80 -5.59
CA GLU A 69 -10.42 1.90 -7.06
C GLU A 69 -11.58 1.07 -7.63
N ASN A 70 -11.74 -0.17 -7.16
CA ASN A 70 -12.85 -1.05 -7.55
C ASN A 70 -14.20 -0.46 -7.14
N ASP A 71 -14.31 0.09 -5.93
CA ASP A 71 -15.54 0.71 -5.44
C ASP A 71 -15.93 1.92 -6.30
N LYS A 72 -14.96 2.70 -6.79
CA LYS A 72 -15.24 3.82 -7.70
C LYS A 72 -15.79 3.35 -9.04
N GLU A 73 -15.27 2.25 -9.59
CA GLU A 73 -15.76 1.68 -10.84
C GLU A 73 -17.19 1.13 -10.67
N LEU A 74 -17.44 0.43 -9.56
CA LEU A 74 -18.77 -0.07 -9.22
C LEU A 74 -19.78 1.07 -9.07
N ILE A 75 -19.44 2.12 -8.32
CA ILE A 75 -20.29 3.32 -8.15
C ILE A 75 -20.58 3.98 -9.51
N LYS A 76 -19.58 4.13 -10.39
CA LYS A 76 -19.79 4.68 -11.74
C LYS A 76 -20.77 3.83 -12.55
N HIS A 77 -20.65 2.51 -12.48
CA HIS A 77 -21.57 1.61 -13.16
C HIS A 77 -22.99 1.70 -12.61
N GLU A 78 -23.17 1.76 -11.29
CA GLU A 78 -24.49 1.91 -10.69
C GLU A 78 -25.16 3.23 -11.07
N ILE A 79 -24.41 4.33 -11.07
CA ILE A 79 -24.92 5.65 -11.51
C ILE A 79 -25.34 5.59 -12.97
N ARG A 80 -24.52 4.98 -13.85
CA ARG A 80 -24.83 4.84 -15.27
C ARG A 80 -26.09 4.01 -15.49
N LYS A 81 -26.20 2.84 -14.84
CA LYS A 81 -27.38 1.97 -14.92
C LYS A 81 -28.64 2.71 -14.47
N ARG A 82 -28.55 3.45 -13.35
CA ARG A 82 -29.68 4.23 -12.84
C ARG A 82 -30.17 5.28 -13.83
N ASN A 83 -29.25 5.94 -14.52
CA ASN A 83 -29.59 6.93 -15.54
C ASN A 83 -30.18 6.25 -16.80
N GLU A 84 -29.61 5.14 -17.26
CA GLU A 84 -30.14 4.36 -18.39
C GLU A 84 -31.57 3.86 -18.13
N ILE A 85 -31.85 3.35 -16.92
CA ILE A 85 -33.22 2.93 -16.54
C ILE A 85 -34.20 4.10 -16.62
N LYS A 86 -33.85 5.27 -16.04
CA LYS A 86 -34.72 6.46 -16.12
C LYS A 86 -34.96 6.93 -17.55
N ILE A 87 -33.96 6.78 -18.42
CA ILE A 87 -34.07 7.13 -19.84
C ILE A 87 -35.04 6.18 -20.54
N MET A 88 -34.95 4.87 -20.29
CA MET A 88 -35.91 3.89 -20.84
C MET A 88 -37.33 4.16 -20.33
N GLU A 89 -37.51 4.33 -19.02
CA GLU A 89 -38.81 4.67 -18.43
C GLU A 89 -39.41 5.97 -19.01
N PHE A 90 -38.56 6.93 -19.37
CA PHE A 90 -39.00 8.19 -19.99
C PHE A 90 -39.42 8.00 -21.44
N ARG A 91 -38.68 7.18 -22.19
CA ARG A 91 -39.03 6.81 -23.57
C ARG A 91 -40.39 6.09 -23.61
N ASP A 92 -40.56 5.06 -22.78
CA ASP A 92 -41.82 4.29 -22.70
C ASP A 92 -43.01 5.21 -22.39
N LYS A 93 -42.85 6.18 -21.49
CA LYS A 93 -43.90 7.16 -21.18
C LYS A 93 -44.25 8.06 -22.35
N ILE A 94 -43.26 8.55 -23.11
CA ILE A 94 -43.53 9.40 -24.27
C ILE A 94 -44.27 8.59 -25.35
N GLU A 95 -43.83 7.35 -25.58
CA GLU A 95 -44.46 6.43 -26.54
C GLU A 95 -45.90 6.11 -26.14
N GLU A 96 -46.17 5.91 -24.85
CA GLU A 96 -47.54 5.65 -24.33
C GLU A 96 -48.44 6.89 -24.36
N ASP A 97 -47.92 8.04 -23.93
CA ASP A 97 -48.67 9.30 -23.87
C ASP A 97 -48.90 9.92 -25.26
N ASN A 98 -48.01 9.68 -26.22
CA ASN A 98 -48.03 10.29 -27.56
C ASN A 98 -47.80 9.23 -28.66
N PRO A 99 -48.77 8.34 -28.91
CA PRO A 99 -48.61 7.22 -29.85
C PRO A 99 -48.49 7.64 -31.32
N GLU A 100 -48.81 8.89 -31.66
CA GLU A 100 -48.67 9.44 -33.03
C GLU A 100 -47.34 10.18 -33.25
N LEU A 101 -46.49 10.28 -32.22
CA LEU A 101 -45.21 10.96 -32.34
C LEU A 101 -44.22 10.09 -33.13
N ASP A 102 -43.49 10.72 -34.03
CA ASP A 102 -42.46 10.06 -34.83
C ASP A 102 -41.23 9.72 -33.97
N ASP A 103 -40.59 8.58 -34.26
CA ASP A 103 -39.45 8.04 -33.50
C ASP A 103 -38.31 9.07 -33.39
N ASP A 104 -38.08 9.84 -34.45
CA ASP A 104 -37.03 10.88 -34.48
C ASP A 104 -37.26 11.97 -33.41
N LYS A 105 -38.52 12.34 -33.16
CA LYS A 105 -38.87 13.34 -32.13
C LYS A 105 -38.78 12.77 -30.74
N ILE A 106 -39.13 11.48 -30.58
CA ILE A 106 -38.99 10.76 -29.31
C ILE A 106 -37.50 10.69 -28.93
N ASP A 107 -36.64 10.36 -29.88
CA ASP A 107 -35.18 10.31 -29.67
C ASP A 107 -34.60 11.69 -29.33
N GLU A 108 -35.10 12.79 -29.93
CA GLU A 108 -34.70 14.16 -29.57
C GLU A 108 -35.04 14.49 -28.11
N MET A 109 -36.28 14.21 -27.68
CA MET A 109 -36.71 14.43 -26.29
C MET A 109 -35.94 13.56 -25.29
N VAL A 110 -35.68 12.30 -25.64
CA VAL A 110 -34.88 11.37 -24.82
C VAL A 110 -33.44 11.85 -24.70
N ASN A 111 -32.84 12.36 -25.78
CA ASN A 111 -31.49 12.92 -25.75
C ASN A 111 -31.40 14.17 -24.85
N GLU A 112 -32.39 15.06 -24.90
CA GLU A 112 -32.45 16.18 -23.97
C GLU A 112 -32.53 15.71 -22.51
N TYR A 113 -33.36 14.70 -22.24
CA TYR A 113 -33.51 14.13 -20.90
C TYR A 113 -32.21 13.49 -20.40
N ARG A 114 -31.50 12.80 -21.29
CA ARG A 114 -30.17 12.23 -21.03
C ARG A 114 -29.16 13.31 -20.64
N GLU A 115 -29.11 14.42 -21.36
CA GLU A 115 -28.24 15.55 -21.00
C GLU A 115 -28.58 16.13 -19.63
N LYS A 116 -29.87 16.29 -19.32
CA LYS A 116 -30.34 16.79 -18.02
C LYS A 116 -29.89 15.87 -16.87
N LEU A 117 -30.03 14.55 -17.04
CA LEU A 117 -29.57 13.55 -16.06
C LEU A 117 -28.05 13.56 -15.87
N ASN A 118 -27.29 13.71 -16.95
CA ASN A 118 -25.83 13.80 -16.87
C ASN A 118 -25.38 15.07 -16.13
N LYS A 119 -25.98 16.23 -16.42
CA LYS A 119 -25.70 17.50 -15.71
C LYS A 119 -26.08 17.42 -14.22
N SER A 120 -27.22 16.81 -13.90
CA SER A 120 -27.66 16.60 -12.51
C SER A 120 -26.72 15.65 -11.76
N SER A 121 -26.32 14.54 -12.37
CA SER A 121 -25.38 13.56 -11.80
C SER A 121 -23.98 14.15 -11.57
N TYR A 122 -23.51 15.01 -12.48
CA TYR A 122 -22.26 15.74 -12.30
C TYR A 122 -22.32 16.66 -11.08
N ASN A 123 -23.39 17.43 -10.91
CA ASN A 123 -23.58 18.31 -9.76
C ASN A 123 -23.70 17.55 -8.42
N ALA A 124 -24.36 16.39 -8.41
CA ALA A 124 -24.43 15.52 -7.24
C ALA A 124 -23.06 14.92 -6.86
N SER A 125 -22.19 14.64 -7.85
CA SER A 125 -20.83 14.14 -7.61
C SER A 125 -19.88 15.19 -7.02
N ILE A 126 -20.13 16.48 -7.29
CA ILE A 126 -19.32 17.61 -6.79
C ILE A 126 -19.66 17.97 -5.34
N ASN A 127 -20.88 17.69 -4.89
CA ASN A 127 -21.29 18.00 -3.52
C ASN A 127 -22.23 16.92 -2.94
N PRO A 128 -21.67 15.82 -2.40
CA PRO A 128 -22.44 14.69 -1.90
C PRO A 128 -23.28 15.00 -0.63
N PHE A 129 -23.17 16.22 -0.08
CA PHE A 129 -23.88 16.66 1.13
C PHE A 129 -24.98 17.70 0.88
N LYS A 130 -25.25 18.05 -0.37
CA LYS A 130 -26.37 18.94 -0.71
C LYS A 130 -27.66 18.12 -0.72
N LYS A 131 -28.29 17.99 0.45
CA LYS A 131 -29.72 17.66 0.55
C LYS A 131 -30.57 18.85 0.16
#